data_AF-T1L3N2-F1
#
_entry.id   AF-T1L3N2-F1
#
_cell.length_a   1.000
_cell.length_b   1.000
_cell.length_c   1.000
_cell.angle_alpha   90.00
_cell.angle_beta   90.00
_cell.angle_gamma   90.00
#
_symmetry.space_group_name_H-M   'P 1'
#
loop_
_entity.id
_entity.type
_entity.pdbx_description
1 polymer ?
#
loop_
_entity_poly.entity_id
_entity_poly.type
_entity_poly.pdbx_seq_one_letter_code
_entity_poly.pdbx_strand_id
1 'polypeptide(L)'
;MNAGPSILKTKGTHTVNHATSSEMVALKSGDESFFDFSGARSLGSIENEDSQPPTKRRKQDAKSGKGLRHFSMKVCQKVKDKGTTTYNEVADELVAEFSSDPLANRTAFSGRFSGGDAEPFDQKNIRRRVYDALNVLMAMNIINKEKKEIKWIGLPTNASQEVVELEKEKQERLEKISAKKEQLRDLLIQHIALRNLIERNKSDPVVSSNAKIHLPFIIVNTDKRTVIDCSISNDKTEYLFNFDNAFEIHDDVEVLKRMGMALGLDRNELVQIDRDVYEKARTLLPEALRSSLDEMVEEKGTIIIN
;
A
#
# COMPACT_ATOMS: atom_id res chain seq x y z
N MET A 1 -6.41 -46.83 37.70
CA MET A 1 -5.52 -46.12 38.64
C MET A 1 -4.83 -45.02 37.85
N ASN A 2 -5.07 -43.77 38.25
CA ASN A 2 -4.58 -42.55 37.60
C ASN A 2 -3.05 -42.46 37.63
N ALA A 3 -2.45 -42.21 36.47
CA ALA A 3 -1.13 -41.59 36.38
C ALA A 3 -1.21 -40.56 35.23
N GLY A 4 -1.28 -39.29 35.61
CA GLY A 4 -1.35 -38.15 34.69
C GLY A 4 0.01 -37.88 33.99
N PRO A 5 -0.01 -37.07 32.92
CA PRO A 5 1.19 -36.78 32.13
C PRO A 5 2.07 -35.74 32.84
N SER A 6 3.35 -36.07 33.01
CA SER A 6 4.38 -35.15 33.50
C SER A 6 4.86 -34.24 32.36
N ILE A 7 4.51 -32.96 32.47
CA ILE A 7 4.97 -31.87 31.61
C ILE A 7 6.37 -31.43 32.08
N LEU A 8 7.38 -31.61 31.24
CA LEU A 8 8.70 -30.98 31.40
C LEU A 8 8.60 -29.51 30.96
N LYS A 9 8.47 -28.61 31.95
CA LYS A 9 8.67 -27.16 31.82
C LYS A 9 10.15 -26.85 32.07
N THR A 10 10.85 -26.34 31.06
CA THR A 10 12.14 -25.68 31.27
C THR A 10 11.92 -24.24 31.72
N LYS A 11 12.46 -23.89 32.89
CA LYS A 11 12.54 -22.54 33.44
C LYS A 11 13.84 -21.90 32.94
N GLY A 12 13.74 -20.83 32.16
CA GLY A 12 14.83 -19.89 31.89
C GLY A 12 14.47 -18.53 32.47
N THR A 13 15.24 -18.09 33.46
CA THR A 13 15.01 -16.87 34.24
C THR A 13 15.49 -15.62 33.53
N HIS A 14 14.71 -14.56 33.74
CA HIS A 14 14.87 -13.18 33.29
C HIS A 14 16.18 -12.49 33.71
N THR A 15 16.73 -11.70 32.81
CA THR A 15 17.44 -10.44 33.12
C THR A 15 16.91 -9.36 32.19
N VAL A 16 16.06 -8.47 32.71
CA VAL A 16 15.52 -7.30 32.02
C VAL A 16 16.26 -6.08 32.56
N ASN A 17 16.98 -5.37 31.71
CA ASN A 17 17.54 -4.06 32.03
C ASN A 17 16.53 -2.96 31.65
N HIS A 18 16.17 -2.17 32.66
CA HIS A 18 15.36 -0.96 32.57
C HIS A 18 16.12 0.18 31.89
N ALA A 19 15.46 0.89 30.98
CA ALA A 19 15.75 2.31 30.68
C ALA A 19 14.45 3.04 30.25
N THR A 20 13.86 3.72 31.23
CA THR A 20 13.15 5.01 31.17
C THR A 20 12.23 5.36 29.99
N SER A 21 10.96 5.04 30.17
CA SER A 21 9.76 5.91 30.11
C SER A 21 9.81 7.27 29.38
N SER A 22 9.08 7.35 28.27
CA SER A 22 8.27 8.52 27.92
C SER A 22 7.00 8.03 27.23
N GLU A 23 5.92 8.09 27.99
CA GLU A 23 4.60 7.59 27.66
C GLU A 23 3.93 8.58 26.70
N MET A 24 3.98 8.31 25.39
CA MET A 24 3.12 9.01 24.43
C MET A 24 1.79 8.27 24.37
N VAL A 25 0.76 8.91 24.93
CA VAL A 25 -0.62 8.48 24.85
C VAL A 25 -1.04 8.44 23.38
N ALA A 26 -1.23 7.23 22.85
CA ALA A 26 -1.84 7.00 21.56
C ALA A 26 -3.32 7.46 21.59
N LEU A 27 -3.59 8.63 21.04
CA LEU A 27 -4.96 9.03 20.72
C LEU A 27 -5.42 8.19 19.53
N LYS A 28 -6.36 7.30 19.81
CA LYS A 28 -7.13 6.54 18.82
C LYS A 28 -7.69 7.49 17.75
N SER A 29 -7.48 7.09 16.50
CA SER A 29 -8.27 7.41 15.31
C SER A 29 -9.60 8.10 15.61
N GLY A 30 -9.64 9.42 15.42
CA GLY A 30 -10.85 10.21 15.31
C GLY A 30 -11.11 10.51 13.84
N ASP A 31 -12.29 10.15 13.37
CA ASP A 31 -12.78 10.22 12.00
C ASP A 31 -12.29 11.43 11.19
N GLU A 32 -11.78 11.15 9.99
CA GLU A 32 -11.67 12.08 8.86
C GLU A 32 -13.06 12.50 8.36
N SER A 33 -13.81 13.24 9.16
CA SER A 33 -15.12 13.80 8.76
C SER A 33 -15.31 15.26 9.14
N PHE A 34 -14.30 15.92 9.72
CA PHE A 34 -14.46 17.32 10.14
C PHE A 34 -14.45 18.34 8.98
N PHE A 35 -13.94 17.95 7.80
CA PHE A 35 -13.86 18.82 6.62
C PHE A 35 -14.42 18.22 5.32
N ASP A 36 -15.30 17.23 5.37
CA ASP A 36 -16.14 16.90 4.20
C ASP A 36 -17.43 17.72 4.25
N PHE A 37 -17.58 18.67 3.32
CA PHE A 37 -18.81 19.45 3.16
C PHE A 37 -19.26 19.38 1.70
N SER A 38 -19.38 18.15 1.20
CA SER A 38 -20.12 17.84 -0.01
C SER A 38 -21.34 16.98 0.34
N GLY A 39 -22.49 17.31 -0.26
CA GLY A 39 -23.59 16.35 -0.38
C GLY A 39 -24.90 16.70 0.34
N ALA A 40 -25.82 17.28 -0.42
CA ALA A 40 -27.25 17.08 -0.23
C ALA A 40 -27.57 15.59 -0.06
N ARG A 41 -28.41 15.26 0.93
CA ARG A 41 -29.08 13.94 1.03
C ARG A 41 -30.58 14.15 1.02
N SER A 42 -31.17 13.84 -0.13
CA SER A 42 -32.56 13.39 -0.23
C SER A 42 -32.57 11.89 0.04
N LEU A 43 -33.31 11.43 1.04
CA LEU A 43 -33.81 10.07 1.05
C LEU A 43 -35.16 10.02 1.79
N GLY A 44 -36.09 9.30 1.16
CA GLY A 44 -37.47 9.23 1.55
C GLY A 44 -37.75 8.40 2.80
N SER A 45 -39.00 8.59 3.21
CA SER A 45 -39.89 7.87 4.12
C SER A 45 -39.50 6.44 4.52
N ILE A 46 -39.63 6.14 5.82
CA ILE A 46 -40.39 5.01 6.38
C ILE A 46 -40.71 5.36 7.86
N GLU A 47 -41.94 5.04 8.25
CA GLU A 47 -42.62 5.31 9.52
C GLU A 47 -42.08 4.49 10.71
N ASN A 48 -42.21 5.02 11.93
CA ASN A 48 -42.72 4.32 13.12
C ASN A 48 -42.88 5.27 14.32
N GLU A 49 -44.04 5.18 14.99
CA GLU A 49 -44.43 5.85 16.24
C GLU A 49 -43.60 5.37 17.46
N ASP A 50 -43.29 6.26 18.42
CA ASP A 50 -43.86 6.24 19.78
C ASP A 50 -43.37 7.43 20.68
N SER A 51 -44.33 8.01 21.42
CA SER A 51 -44.38 8.87 22.64
C SER A 51 -43.20 9.74 23.21
N GLN A 52 -43.42 11.08 23.20
CA GLN A 52 -43.15 12.21 24.17
C GLN A 52 -41.81 12.38 24.96
N PRO A 53 -41.42 13.59 25.51
CA PRO A 53 -41.94 14.99 25.45
C PRO A 53 -40.86 16.05 24.99
N PRO A 54 -41.14 17.37 24.88
CA PRO A 54 -40.39 18.26 23.99
C PRO A 54 -39.17 18.93 24.64
N THR A 55 -37.96 18.48 24.31
CA THR A 55 -36.74 19.27 24.53
C THR A 55 -36.57 20.29 23.41
N LYS A 56 -36.61 21.59 23.76
CA LYS A 56 -36.41 22.76 22.89
C LYS A 56 -35.31 22.53 21.84
N ARG A 57 -35.70 22.10 20.63
CA ARG A 57 -34.82 22.08 19.47
C ARG A 57 -34.52 23.52 19.10
N ARG A 58 -33.25 23.92 19.25
CA ARG A 58 -32.72 25.17 18.69
C ARG A 58 -33.10 25.21 17.21
N LYS A 59 -33.90 26.21 16.86
CA LYS A 59 -34.23 26.60 15.49
C LYS A 59 -32.91 26.68 14.71
N GLN A 60 -32.64 25.71 13.83
CA GLN A 60 -31.55 25.81 12.87
C GLN A 60 -31.94 26.95 11.92
N ASP A 61 -31.37 28.13 12.18
CA ASP A 61 -31.55 29.29 11.32
C ASP A 61 -31.04 28.97 9.92
N ALA A 62 -31.85 29.32 8.91
CA ALA A 62 -31.50 29.34 7.50
C ALA A 62 -30.40 30.37 7.14
N LYS A 63 -29.51 30.71 8.09
CA LYS A 63 -28.35 31.63 7.96
C LYS A 63 -27.02 30.90 7.74
N SER A 64 -27.07 29.65 7.29
CA SER A 64 -25.91 28.74 7.14
C SER A 64 -24.75 29.33 6.30
N GLY A 65 -25.02 30.26 5.37
CA GLY A 65 -24.01 30.85 4.47
C GLY A 65 -23.28 32.11 4.94
N LYS A 66 -23.59 32.70 6.12
CA LYS A 66 -22.98 33.97 6.57
C LYS A 66 -22.20 33.88 7.90
N GLY A 67 -21.92 32.67 8.39
CA GLY A 67 -21.18 32.45 9.63
C GLY A 67 -19.66 32.57 9.47
N LEU A 68 -18.92 32.76 10.58
CA LEU A 68 -17.44 32.80 10.58
C LEU A 68 -16.81 31.54 9.99
N ARG A 69 -17.44 30.36 10.15
CA ARG A 69 -16.99 29.11 9.52
C ARG A 69 -16.96 29.23 7.99
N HIS A 70 -17.99 29.81 7.39
CA HIS A 70 -18.07 29.98 5.93
C HIS A 70 -17.03 31.00 5.44
N PHE A 71 -16.89 32.13 6.14
CA PHE A 71 -15.85 33.11 5.81
C PHE A 71 -14.44 32.54 5.97
N SER A 72 -14.18 31.76 7.03
CA SER A 72 -12.86 31.15 7.25
C SER A 72 -12.52 30.14 6.16
N MET A 73 -13.49 29.35 5.73
CA MET A 73 -13.34 28.41 4.61
C MET A 73 -13.03 29.15 3.30
N LYS A 74 -13.79 30.19 2.98
CA LYS A 74 -13.60 30.99 1.76
C LYS A 74 -12.26 31.75 1.76
N VAL A 75 -11.86 32.31 2.90
CA VAL A 75 -10.54 32.96 3.07
C VAL A 75 -9.41 31.95 2.88
N CYS A 76 -9.51 30.77 3.48
CA CYS A 76 -8.52 29.70 3.33
C CYS A 76 -8.35 29.27 1.85
N GLN A 77 -9.48 29.00 1.17
CA GLN A 77 -9.49 28.64 -0.25
C GLN A 77 -8.86 29.74 -1.12
N LYS A 78 -9.22 31.00 -0.87
CA LYS A 78 -8.72 32.12 -1.68
C LYS A 78 -7.22 32.34 -1.54
N VAL A 79 -6.68 32.20 -0.32
CA VAL A 79 -5.23 32.29 -0.10
C VAL A 79 -4.50 31.09 -0.70
N LYS A 80 -5.08 29.89 -0.64
CA LYS A 80 -4.55 28.67 -1.27
C LYS A 80 -4.45 28.81 -2.79
N ASP A 81 -5.52 29.24 -3.45
CA ASP A 81 -5.58 29.32 -4.92
C ASP A 81 -4.64 30.39 -5.48
N LYS A 82 -4.49 31.52 -4.78
CA LYS A 82 -3.59 32.60 -5.20
C LYS A 82 -2.13 32.33 -4.85
N GLY A 83 -1.86 31.50 -3.83
CA GLY A 83 -0.52 31.23 -3.30
C GLY A 83 0.08 32.43 -2.54
N THR A 84 0.06 33.63 -3.13
CA THR A 84 0.47 34.89 -2.49
C THR A 84 -0.58 35.97 -2.77
N THR A 85 -1.02 36.68 -1.73
CA THR A 85 -2.10 37.68 -1.84
C THR A 85 -1.98 38.75 -0.74
N THR A 86 -2.92 39.69 -0.67
CA THR A 86 -2.99 40.72 0.38
C THR A 86 -4.35 40.74 1.05
N TYR A 87 -4.42 41.34 2.25
CA TYR A 87 -5.69 41.45 2.99
C TYR A 87 -6.79 42.14 2.17
N ASN A 88 -6.48 43.26 1.50
CA ASN A 88 -7.49 44.01 0.75
C ASN A 88 -8.00 43.19 -0.43
N GLU A 89 -7.11 42.52 -1.15
CA GLU A 89 -7.47 41.64 -2.27
C GLU A 89 -8.41 40.51 -1.85
N VAL A 90 -8.07 39.80 -0.77
CA VAL A 90 -8.96 38.75 -0.22
C VAL A 90 -10.29 39.32 0.25
N ALA A 91 -10.28 40.47 0.93
CA ALA A 91 -11.50 41.07 1.45
C ALA A 91 -12.42 41.59 0.34
N ASP A 92 -11.87 42.25 -0.68
CA ASP A 92 -12.64 42.85 -1.76
C ASP A 92 -13.21 41.79 -2.70
N GLU A 93 -12.49 40.71 -2.97
CA GLU A 93 -13.03 39.57 -3.72
C GLU A 93 -14.16 38.85 -2.98
N LEU A 94 -14.04 38.67 -1.66
CA LEU A 94 -15.11 38.07 -0.88
C LEU A 94 -16.33 38.99 -0.75
N VAL A 95 -16.15 40.31 -0.74
CA VAL A 95 -17.28 41.24 -0.79
C VAL A 95 -17.96 41.14 -2.17
N ALA A 96 -17.19 41.17 -3.26
CA ALA A 96 -17.73 41.04 -4.61
C ALA A 96 -18.47 39.71 -4.84
N GLU A 97 -17.94 38.58 -4.36
CA GLU A 97 -18.59 37.27 -4.46
C GLU A 97 -19.94 37.21 -3.72
N PHE A 98 -20.04 37.81 -2.54
CA PHE A 98 -21.26 37.74 -1.73
C PHE A 98 -22.29 38.81 -2.09
N SER A 99 -21.87 39.93 -2.67
CA SER A 99 -22.75 40.95 -3.25
C SER A 99 -23.33 40.51 -4.61
N SER A 100 -22.64 39.61 -5.34
CA SER A 100 -23.07 39.10 -6.65
C SER A 100 -23.92 37.83 -6.60
N ASP A 101 -24.02 37.15 -5.45
CA ASP A 101 -24.84 35.93 -5.30
C ASP A 101 -26.36 36.26 -5.21
N PRO A 102 -27.17 35.92 -6.23
CA PRO A 102 -28.60 36.25 -6.26
C PRO A 102 -29.43 35.50 -5.20
N LEU A 103 -28.89 34.43 -4.61
CA LEU A 103 -29.60 33.60 -3.63
C LEU A 103 -29.45 34.15 -2.20
N ALA A 104 -28.33 34.81 -1.89
CA ALA A 104 -28.08 35.48 -0.61
C ALA A 104 -28.99 36.72 -0.41
N ASN A 105 -29.40 37.36 -1.50
CA ASN A 105 -30.33 38.49 -1.47
C ASN A 105 -31.81 38.08 -1.24
N ARG A 106 -32.17 36.81 -1.48
CA ARG A 106 -33.56 36.34 -1.31
C ARG A 106 -33.99 36.10 0.13
N THR A 107 -33.05 35.84 1.05
CA THR A 107 -33.37 35.65 2.48
C THR A 107 -33.59 36.97 3.25
N ALA A 108 -33.35 38.12 2.62
CA ALA A 108 -33.69 39.43 3.18
C ALA A 108 -35.18 39.80 3.04
N PHE A 109 -36.00 38.99 2.34
CA PHE A 109 -37.44 39.25 2.14
C PHE A 109 -38.34 38.95 3.36
N SER A 110 -37.77 38.72 4.57
CA SER A 110 -38.55 38.53 5.80
C SER A 110 -38.30 39.58 6.89
N GLY A 111 -37.57 40.67 6.59
CA GLY A 111 -37.38 41.77 7.53
C GLY A 111 -37.62 43.09 6.82
N ARG A 112 -38.68 43.80 7.19
CA ARG A 112 -39.06 45.12 6.64
C ARG A 112 -37.92 46.14 6.77
N PHE A 113 -37.04 46.26 5.79
CA PHE A 113 -36.34 47.49 5.43
C PHE A 113 -35.98 47.42 3.95
N SER A 114 -36.70 48.18 3.13
CA SER A 114 -36.41 48.36 1.71
C SER A 114 -35.51 49.58 1.57
N GLY A 115 -34.39 49.44 0.84
CA GLY A 115 -33.61 50.56 0.32
C GLY A 115 -32.10 50.46 0.57
N GLY A 116 -31.32 50.31 -0.51
CA GLY A 116 -29.99 50.91 -0.74
C GLY A 116 -28.79 50.62 0.17
N ASP A 117 -28.98 50.30 1.44
CA ASP A 117 -27.98 50.52 2.50
C ASP A 117 -27.45 49.24 3.16
N ALA A 118 -27.79 48.07 2.64
CA ALA A 118 -27.30 46.78 3.15
C ALA A 118 -25.89 46.43 2.64
N GLU A 119 -25.53 46.86 1.44
CA GLU A 119 -24.21 46.63 0.83
C GLU A 119 -23.04 47.19 1.67
N PRO A 120 -23.11 48.42 2.22
CA PRO A 120 -22.04 48.95 3.08
C PRO A 120 -21.90 48.21 4.43
N PHE A 121 -22.99 47.64 4.94
CA PHE A 121 -22.98 46.96 6.25
C PHE A 121 -22.39 45.56 6.14
N ASP A 122 -22.74 44.82 5.09
CA ASP A 122 -22.18 43.50 4.81
C ASP A 122 -20.68 43.61 4.46
N GLN A 123 -20.25 44.66 3.75
CA GLN A 123 -18.83 44.91 3.48
C GLN A 123 -17.99 45.07 4.77
N LYS A 124 -18.47 45.86 5.74
CA LYS A 124 -17.78 46.05 7.03
C LYS A 124 -17.73 44.75 7.84
N ASN A 125 -18.80 43.96 7.78
CA ASN A 125 -18.88 42.69 8.47
C ASN A 125 -17.89 41.66 7.88
N ILE A 126 -17.88 41.50 6.56
CA ILE A 126 -16.99 40.59 5.84
C ILE A 126 -15.53 40.95 6.14
N ARG A 127 -15.15 42.23 6.01
CA ARG A 127 -13.81 42.73 6.34
C ARG A 127 -13.39 42.34 7.77
N ARG A 128 -14.27 42.53 8.76
CA ARG A 128 -13.98 42.12 10.15
C ARG A 128 -13.75 40.61 10.27
N ARG A 129 -14.54 39.78 9.58
CA ARG A 129 -14.44 38.32 9.60
C ARG A 129 -13.18 37.80 8.88
N VAL A 130 -12.74 38.47 7.81
CA VAL A 130 -11.49 38.14 7.13
C VAL A 130 -10.30 38.28 8.07
N TYR A 131 -10.25 39.33 8.90
CA TYR A 131 -9.21 39.46 9.92
C TYR A 131 -9.25 38.33 10.96
N ASP A 132 -10.44 37.94 11.44
CA ASP A 132 -10.58 36.82 12.39
C ASP A 132 -10.02 35.52 11.79
N ALA A 133 -10.38 35.22 10.55
CA ALA A 133 -9.93 34.02 9.84
C ALA A 133 -8.41 34.03 9.60
N LEU A 134 -7.85 35.13 9.09
CA LEU A 134 -6.42 35.24 8.80
C LEU A 134 -5.57 35.11 10.06
N ASN A 135 -6.00 35.69 11.19
CA ASN A 135 -5.26 35.61 12.44
C ASN A 135 -5.19 34.17 12.98
N VAL A 136 -6.28 33.41 12.87
CA VAL A 136 -6.30 32.00 13.26
C VAL A 136 -5.47 31.15 12.29
N LEU A 137 -5.61 31.36 10.98
CA LEU A 137 -4.82 30.65 9.97
C LEU A 137 -3.31 30.90 10.13
N MET A 138 -2.93 32.12 10.52
CA MET A 138 -1.54 32.47 10.82
C MET A 138 -1.05 31.79 12.11
N ALA A 139 -1.87 31.80 13.16
CA ALA A 139 -1.54 31.14 14.43
C ALA A 139 -1.41 29.60 14.28
N MET A 140 -2.16 29.02 13.35
CA MET A 140 -2.08 27.61 12.97
C MET A 140 -0.95 27.34 11.96
N ASN A 141 -0.11 28.32 11.62
CA ASN A 141 0.97 28.21 10.64
C ASN A 141 0.51 27.72 9.26
N ILE A 142 -0.74 27.99 8.88
CA ILE A 142 -1.31 27.64 7.57
C ILE A 142 -0.94 28.71 6.53
N ILE A 143 -0.78 29.95 6.98
CA ILE A 143 -0.39 31.10 6.16
C ILE A 143 0.69 31.92 6.87
N ASN A 144 1.59 32.54 6.10
CA ASN A 144 2.56 33.52 6.59
C ASN A 144 2.08 34.93 6.25
N LYS A 145 2.23 35.91 7.16
CA LYS A 145 1.92 37.32 6.88
C LYS A 145 3.15 38.20 7.13
N GLU A 146 3.72 38.70 6.04
CA GLU A 146 4.85 39.64 6.07
C GLU A 146 4.36 41.02 5.66
N LYS A 147 4.26 41.93 6.63
CA LYS A 147 3.70 43.28 6.43
C LYS A 147 2.29 43.23 5.78
N LYS A 148 2.19 43.52 4.48
CA LYS A 148 0.95 43.53 3.68
C LYS A 148 0.76 42.26 2.85
N GLU A 149 1.80 41.44 2.70
CA GLU A 149 1.81 40.23 1.90
C GLU A 149 1.41 39.03 2.75
N ILE A 150 0.58 38.14 2.20
CA ILE A 150 0.08 36.93 2.81
C ILE A 150 0.42 35.77 1.88
N LYS A 151 1.19 34.80 2.36
CA LYS A 151 1.62 33.62 1.60
C LYS A 151 0.96 32.37 2.16
N TRP A 152 0.48 31.50 1.27
CA TRP A 152 0.02 30.17 1.62
C TRP A 152 1.23 29.28 1.99
N ILE A 153 1.22 28.71 3.19
CA ILE A 153 2.23 27.73 3.62
C ILE A 153 1.71 26.31 3.35
N GLY A 154 0.47 26.01 3.76
CA GLY A 154 -0.12 24.66 3.70
C GLY A 154 -0.64 24.20 5.06
N LEU A 155 -1.36 23.07 5.10
CA LEU A 155 -1.85 22.53 6.37
C LEU A 155 -0.69 21.88 7.14
N PRO A 156 -0.49 22.19 8.45
CA PRO A 156 0.67 21.80 9.25
C PRO A 156 1.03 20.31 9.26
N THR A 157 0.08 19.43 8.95
CA THR A 157 0.21 17.98 9.07
C THR A 157 0.24 17.25 7.73
N ASN A 158 -0.17 17.85 6.62
CA ASN A 158 -0.40 17.08 5.40
C ASN A 158 0.91 16.73 4.67
N ALA A 159 1.78 17.71 4.39
CA ALA A 159 2.92 17.46 3.52
C ALA A 159 4.00 16.54 4.13
N SER A 160 4.36 16.73 5.41
CA SER A 160 5.44 15.93 6.03
C SER A 160 4.99 14.52 6.40
N GLN A 161 3.74 14.32 6.81
CA GLN A 161 3.21 12.98 7.09
C GLN A 161 2.98 12.21 5.79
N GLU A 162 2.44 12.86 4.75
CA GLU A 162 2.27 12.28 3.41
C GLU A 162 3.62 11.84 2.81
N VAL A 163 4.69 12.62 2.97
CA VAL A 163 6.03 12.20 2.50
C VAL A 163 6.50 10.94 3.21
N VAL A 164 6.35 10.84 4.53
CA VAL A 164 6.75 9.65 5.30
C VAL A 164 5.92 8.42 4.90
N GLU A 165 4.62 8.59 4.68
CA GLU A 165 3.74 7.52 4.22
C GLU A 165 4.09 7.05 2.80
N LEU A 166 4.35 7.99 1.89
CA LEU A 166 4.79 7.68 0.52
C LEU A 166 6.16 7.00 0.49
N GLU A 167 7.09 7.40 1.37
CA GLU A 167 8.39 6.74 1.51
C GLU A 167 8.23 5.30 2.01
N LYS A 168 7.36 5.07 2.98
CA LYS A 168 7.02 3.73 3.46
C LYS A 168 6.38 2.89 2.36
N GLU A 169 5.42 3.43 1.63
CA GLU A 169 4.77 2.72 0.51
C GLU A 169 5.76 2.39 -0.60
N LYS A 170 6.66 3.33 -0.94
CA LYS A 170 7.76 3.10 -1.88
C LYS A 170 8.63 1.92 -1.44
N GLN A 171 8.99 1.87 -0.16
CA GLN A 171 9.80 0.78 0.39
C GLN A 171 9.08 -0.57 0.26
N GLU A 172 7.81 -0.66 0.65
CA GLU A 172 7.01 -1.88 0.51
C GLU A 172 6.86 -2.31 -0.96
N ARG A 173 6.73 -1.36 -1.89
CA ARG A 173 6.67 -1.64 -3.33
C ARG A 173 8.00 -2.18 -3.86
N LEU A 174 9.13 -1.63 -3.41
CA LEU A 174 10.46 -2.11 -3.79
C LEU A 174 10.71 -3.54 -3.31
N GLU A 175 10.33 -3.87 -2.08
CA GLU A 175 10.43 -5.23 -1.54
C GLU A 175 9.58 -6.21 -2.35
N LYS A 176 8.34 -5.84 -2.70
CA LYS A 176 7.46 -6.63 -3.56
C LYS A 176 8.05 -6.83 -4.96
N ILE A 177 8.67 -5.80 -5.54
CA ILE A 177 9.34 -5.91 -6.85
C ILE A 177 10.51 -6.88 -6.76
N SER A 178 11.34 -6.77 -5.71
CA SER A 178 12.48 -7.67 -5.49
C SER A 178 12.04 -9.13 -5.36
N ALA A 179 11.01 -9.41 -4.55
CA ALA A 179 10.47 -10.76 -4.40
C ALA A 179 9.89 -11.31 -5.72
N LYS A 180 9.18 -10.49 -6.50
CA LYS A 180 8.65 -10.90 -7.82
C LYS A 180 9.75 -11.14 -8.85
N LYS A 181 10.84 -10.37 -8.81
CA LYS A 181 12.01 -10.60 -9.65
C LYS A 181 12.66 -11.95 -9.35
N GLU A 182 12.80 -12.29 -8.07
CA GLU A 182 13.33 -13.60 -7.64
C GLU A 182 12.42 -14.76 -8.09
N GLN A 183 11.11 -14.63 -7.91
CA GLN A 183 10.13 -15.62 -8.41
C GLN A 183 10.20 -15.77 -9.93
N LEU A 184 10.31 -14.66 -10.67
CA LEU A 184 10.44 -14.70 -12.13
C LEU A 184 11.73 -15.43 -12.53
N ARG A 185 12.84 -15.16 -11.84
CA ARG A 185 14.12 -15.85 -12.06
C ARG A 185 13.97 -17.36 -11.91
N ASP A 186 13.32 -17.84 -10.84
CA ASP A 186 13.11 -19.26 -10.64
C ASP A 186 12.27 -19.90 -11.75
N LEU A 187 11.22 -19.20 -12.19
CA LEU A 187 10.38 -19.65 -13.31
C LEU A 187 11.13 -19.69 -14.64
N LEU A 188 12.01 -18.72 -14.91
CA LEU A 188 12.85 -18.70 -16.11
C LEU A 188 13.79 -19.90 -16.12
N ILE A 189 14.47 -20.15 -14.99
CA ILE A 189 15.38 -21.29 -14.84
C ILE A 189 14.63 -22.61 -15.03
N GLN A 190 13.45 -22.76 -14.41
CA GLN A 190 12.60 -23.93 -14.58
C GLN A 190 12.16 -24.12 -16.05
N HIS A 191 11.78 -23.04 -16.73
CA HIS A 191 11.39 -23.08 -18.14
C HIS A 191 12.54 -23.55 -19.03
N ILE A 192 13.74 -22.97 -18.85
CA ILE A 192 14.95 -23.34 -19.58
C ILE A 192 15.26 -24.82 -19.33
N ALA A 193 15.24 -25.26 -18.07
CA ALA A 193 15.52 -26.65 -17.72
C ALA A 193 14.54 -27.63 -18.38
N LEU A 194 13.24 -27.32 -18.35
CA LEU A 194 12.22 -28.16 -18.97
C LEU A 194 12.36 -28.21 -20.50
N ARG A 195 12.55 -27.06 -21.15
CA ARG A 195 12.71 -26.98 -22.60
C ARG A 195 13.97 -27.72 -23.06
N ASN A 196 15.08 -27.54 -22.36
CA ASN A 196 16.33 -28.23 -22.63
C ASN A 196 16.20 -29.75 -22.45
N LEU A 197 15.49 -30.20 -21.40
CA LEU A 197 15.19 -31.63 -21.20
C LEU A 197 14.35 -32.20 -22.37
N ILE A 198 13.33 -31.47 -22.82
CA ILE A 198 12.49 -31.88 -23.94
C ILE A 198 13.32 -32.01 -25.22
N GLU A 199 14.18 -31.04 -25.52
CA GLU A 199 15.05 -31.08 -26.70
C GLU A 199 16.03 -32.26 -26.66
N ARG A 200 16.68 -32.48 -25.51
CA ARG A 200 17.57 -33.63 -25.30
C ARG A 200 16.84 -34.96 -25.50
N ASN A 201 15.65 -35.09 -24.92
CA ASN A 201 14.85 -36.32 -25.04
C ASN A 201 14.30 -36.52 -26.46
N LYS A 202 14.12 -35.46 -27.25
CA LYS A 202 13.78 -35.57 -28.68
C LYS A 202 14.94 -36.11 -29.52
N SER A 203 16.18 -35.75 -29.17
CA SER A 203 17.37 -36.24 -29.88
C SER A 203 17.72 -37.69 -29.57
N ASP A 204 17.28 -38.24 -28.44
CA ASP A 204 17.53 -39.63 -28.03
C ASP A 204 16.21 -40.36 -27.68
N PRO A 205 15.45 -40.83 -28.67
CA PRO A 205 14.11 -41.38 -28.46
C PRO A 205 14.11 -42.82 -27.93
N VAL A 206 15.25 -43.50 -27.87
CA VAL A 206 15.32 -44.96 -27.66
C VAL A 206 15.52 -45.29 -26.19
N VAL A 207 14.46 -45.18 -25.41
CA VAL A 207 14.44 -45.72 -24.03
C VAL A 207 13.17 -46.54 -23.83
N SER A 208 13.31 -47.73 -23.23
CA SER A 208 12.19 -48.60 -22.88
C SER A 208 11.24 -47.91 -21.89
N SER A 209 9.96 -48.31 -21.87
CA SER A 209 8.94 -47.71 -21.00
C SER A 209 9.31 -47.76 -19.52
N ASN A 210 9.97 -48.84 -19.09
CA ASN A 210 10.34 -49.06 -17.69
C ASN A 210 11.57 -48.27 -17.25
N ALA A 211 12.22 -47.53 -18.16
CA ALA A 211 13.39 -46.71 -17.91
C ALA A 211 13.07 -45.20 -17.95
N LYS A 212 11.79 -44.82 -17.86
CA LYS A 212 11.33 -43.43 -17.92
C LYS A 212 10.52 -43.07 -16.68
N ILE A 213 10.78 -41.89 -16.14
CA ILE A 213 9.98 -41.26 -15.07
C ILE A 213 9.41 -39.97 -15.67
N HIS A 214 8.09 -39.82 -15.60
CA HIS A 214 7.39 -38.63 -16.09
C HIS A 214 7.29 -37.58 -14.98
N LEU A 215 7.38 -36.30 -15.36
CA LEU A 215 7.06 -35.19 -14.46
C LEU A 215 5.52 -35.10 -14.28
N PRO A 216 5.02 -34.64 -13.11
CA PRO A 216 5.79 -34.27 -11.92
C PRO A 216 6.17 -35.48 -11.06
N PHE A 217 7.32 -35.42 -10.40
CA PHE A 217 7.76 -36.45 -9.46
C PHE A 217 8.59 -35.86 -8.32
N ILE A 218 8.69 -36.61 -7.23
CA ILE A 218 9.62 -36.34 -6.14
C ILE A 218 10.58 -37.53 -6.00
N ILE A 219 11.83 -37.26 -5.63
CA ILE A 219 12.83 -38.28 -5.32
C ILE A 219 13.13 -38.24 -3.84
N VAL A 220 13.07 -39.41 -3.21
CA VAL A 220 13.60 -39.63 -1.86
C VAL A 220 14.93 -40.36 -1.98
N ASN A 221 16.01 -39.74 -1.51
CA ASN A 221 17.36 -40.27 -1.53
C ASN A 221 17.79 -40.66 -0.10
N THR A 222 18.44 -41.80 0.07
CA THR A 222 19.01 -42.24 1.35
C THR A 222 20.26 -43.08 1.11
N ASP A 223 21.07 -43.31 2.15
CA ASP A 223 22.25 -44.17 2.04
C ASP A 223 21.87 -45.59 1.62
N LYS A 224 22.69 -46.24 0.78
CA LYS A 224 22.45 -47.60 0.26
C LYS A 224 22.32 -48.67 1.35
N ARG A 225 22.80 -48.40 2.57
CA ARG A 225 22.72 -49.30 3.73
C ARG A 225 21.48 -49.06 4.59
N THR A 226 20.73 -48.00 4.33
CA THR A 226 19.50 -47.66 5.08
C THR A 226 18.46 -48.75 4.89
N VAL A 227 17.91 -49.26 5.97
CA VAL A 227 16.76 -50.17 5.95
C VAL A 227 15.50 -49.33 5.84
N ILE A 228 14.69 -49.64 4.82
CA ILE A 228 13.44 -48.94 4.54
C ILE A 228 12.29 -49.93 4.73
N ASP A 229 11.39 -49.63 5.65
CA ASP A 229 10.13 -50.32 5.82
C ASP A 229 8.99 -49.47 5.21
N CYS A 230 8.19 -50.08 4.35
CA CYS A 230 7.16 -49.39 3.57
C CYS A 230 5.81 -50.07 3.78
N SER A 231 4.87 -49.32 4.34
CA SER A 231 3.47 -49.73 4.49
C SER A 231 2.60 -48.92 3.53
N ILE A 232 1.82 -49.61 2.72
CA ILE A 232 0.97 -49.00 1.69
C ILE A 232 -0.48 -49.36 1.99
N SER A 233 -1.37 -48.37 1.96
CA SER A 233 -2.81 -48.61 2.08
C SER A 233 -3.34 -49.41 0.89
N ASN A 234 -4.44 -50.15 1.08
CA ASN A 234 -5.01 -50.99 0.01
C ASN A 234 -5.43 -50.19 -1.25
N ASP A 235 -5.86 -48.94 -1.04
CA ASP A 235 -6.28 -48.00 -2.08
C ASP A 235 -5.12 -47.17 -2.65
N LYS A 236 -3.90 -47.33 -2.12
CA LYS A 236 -2.67 -46.61 -2.53
C LYS A 236 -2.79 -45.09 -2.41
N THR A 237 -3.61 -44.60 -1.49
CA THR A 237 -3.71 -43.17 -1.18
C THR A 237 -2.73 -42.75 -0.08
N GLU A 238 -2.34 -43.69 0.78
CA GLU A 238 -1.43 -43.45 1.89
C GLU A 238 -0.21 -44.38 1.82
N TYR A 239 0.96 -43.77 2.00
CA TYR A 239 2.24 -44.46 2.07
C TYR A 239 2.96 -44.02 3.34
N LEU A 240 3.42 -44.98 4.12
CA LEU A 240 4.25 -44.76 5.30
C LEU A 240 5.62 -45.39 5.06
N PHE A 241 6.65 -44.57 5.05
CA PHE A 241 8.05 -44.98 4.93
C PHE A 241 8.76 -44.77 6.26
N ASN A 242 9.31 -45.84 6.83
CA ASN A 242 10.16 -45.80 8.00
C ASN A 242 11.60 -46.02 7.55
N PHE A 243 12.46 -45.05 7.82
CA PHE A 243 13.89 -45.11 7.53
C PHE A 243 14.64 -45.26 8.86
N ASP A 244 15.63 -46.15 8.91
CA ASP A 244 16.52 -46.28 10.07
C ASP A 244 17.67 -45.25 10.08
N ASN A 245 17.76 -44.43 9.03
CA ASN A 245 18.75 -43.37 8.86
C ASN A 245 18.15 -42.12 8.18
N ALA A 246 18.94 -41.06 8.08
CA ALA A 246 18.56 -39.81 7.43
C ALA A 246 18.33 -40.00 5.91
N PHE A 247 17.34 -39.30 5.39
CA PHE A 247 17.01 -39.24 3.97
C PHE A 247 16.85 -37.78 3.51
N GLU A 248 16.90 -37.57 2.20
CA GLU A 248 16.70 -36.27 1.54
C GLU A 248 15.53 -36.37 0.56
N ILE A 249 14.79 -35.28 0.39
CA ILE A 249 13.72 -35.17 -0.60
C ILE A 249 14.10 -34.09 -1.61
N HIS A 250 14.06 -34.45 -2.90
CA HIS A 250 14.32 -33.54 -4.01
C HIS A 250 13.11 -33.52 -4.93
N ASP A 251 12.63 -32.32 -5.29
CA ASP A 251 11.57 -32.16 -6.29
C ASP A 251 12.13 -32.27 -7.71
N ASP A 252 11.26 -32.46 -8.70
CA ASP A 252 11.65 -32.62 -10.11
C ASP A 252 12.51 -31.45 -10.62
N VAL A 253 12.19 -30.21 -10.25
CA VAL A 253 12.95 -29.00 -10.65
C VAL A 253 14.38 -29.06 -10.14
N GLU A 254 14.59 -29.48 -8.89
CA GLU A 254 15.93 -29.59 -8.31
C GLU A 254 16.74 -30.70 -8.98
N VAL A 255 16.09 -31.82 -9.30
CA VAL A 255 16.71 -32.90 -10.07
C VAL A 255 17.13 -32.41 -11.46
N LEU A 256 16.27 -31.65 -12.14
CA LEU A 256 16.58 -31.05 -13.44
C LEU A 256 17.76 -30.07 -13.37
N LYS A 257 17.83 -29.24 -12.33
CA LYS A 257 18.98 -28.35 -12.07
C LYS A 257 20.27 -29.15 -11.90
N ARG A 258 20.28 -30.17 -11.04
CA ARG A 258 21.44 -31.05 -10.81
C ARG A 258 21.88 -31.85 -12.03
N MET A 259 20.94 -32.20 -12.91
CA MET A 259 21.24 -32.83 -14.20
C MET A 259 21.89 -31.86 -15.21
N GLY A 260 22.07 -30.58 -14.85
CA GLY A 260 22.63 -29.56 -15.73
C GLY A 260 21.63 -29.04 -16.76
N MET A 261 20.34 -29.35 -16.62
CA MET A 261 19.32 -28.87 -17.57
C MET A 261 19.12 -27.36 -17.49
N ALA A 262 19.36 -26.77 -16.30
CA ALA A 262 19.32 -25.34 -16.05
C ALA A 262 20.52 -24.55 -16.62
N LEU A 263 21.45 -25.23 -17.32
CA LEU A 263 22.61 -24.60 -17.96
C LEU A 263 23.50 -23.79 -16.99
N GLY A 264 23.48 -24.13 -15.70
CA GLY A 264 24.23 -23.46 -14.65
C GLY A 264 23.64 -22.13 -14.17
N LEU A 265 22.51 -21.67 -14.74
CA LEU A 265 21.85 -20.41 -14.40
C LEU A 265 21.27 -20.36 -12.98
N ASP A 266 21.14 -21.54 -12.36
CA ASP A 266 20.71 -21.77 -10.99
C ASP A 266 21.77 -21.44 -9.93
N ARG A 267 23.06 -21.37 -10.30
CA ARG A 267 24.13 -21.14 -9.34
C ARG A 267 24.20 -19.68 -8.91
N ASN A 268 24.34 -19.43 -7.60
CA ASN A 268 24.50 -18.08 -7.06
C ASN A 268 25.87 -17.45 -7.37
N GLU A 269 26.87 -18.28 -7.63
CA GLU A 269 28.24 -17.88 -7.99
C GLU A 269 28.51 -18.04 -9.49
N LEU A 270 27.66 -17.46 -10.34
CA LEU A 270 27.92 -17.39 -11.77
C LEU A 270 28.99 -16.32 -12.04
N VAL A 271 30.26 -16.70 -11.88
CA VAL A 271 31.38 -15.80 -12.19
C VAL A 271 31.56 -15.67 -13.70
N GLN A 272 31.31 -16.76 -14.45
CA GLN A 272 31.46 -16.84 -15.89
C GLN A 272 30.39 -17.73 -16.50
N ILE A 273 29.82 -17.32 -17.64
CA ILE A 273 28.97 -18.18 -18.47
C ILE A 273 29.54 -18.20 -19.89
N ASP A 274 29.58 -19.38 -20.48
CA ASP A 274 29.97 -19.55 -21.89
C ASP A 274 28.92 -18.88 -22.79
N ARG A 275 29.38 -18.12 -23.79
CA ARG A 275 28.52 -17.47 -24.79
C ARG A 275 27.57 -18.46 -25.44
N ASP A 276 28.03 -19.66 -25.77
CA ASP A 276 27.20 -20.67 -26.44
C ASP A 276 26.06 -21.16 -25.53
N VAL A 277 26.34 -21.27 -24.22
CA VAL A 277 25.37 -21.66 -23.20
C VAL A 277 24.33 -20.56 -22.99
N TYR A 278 24.76 -19.29 -22.96
CA TYR A 278 23.88 -18.14 -22.84
C TYR A 278 22.97 -17.99 -24.07
N GLU A 279 23.49 -18.11 -25.28
CA GLU A 279 22.67 -18.06 -26.51
C GLU A 279 21.68 -19.23 -26.56
N LYS A 280 22.11 -20.43 -26.13
CA LYS A 280 21.19 -21.57 -25.98
C LYS A 280 20.06 -21.26 -24.99
N ALA A 281 20.37 -20.73 -23.81
CA ALA A 281 19.33 -20.32 -22.85
C ALA A 281 18.36 -19.29 -23.44
N ARG A 282 18.88 -18.31 -24.19
CA ARG A 282 18.10 -17.24 -24.84
C ARG A 282 17.19 -17.75 -25.95
N THR A 283 17.60 -18.78 -26.70
CA THR A 283 16.75 -19.42 -27.72
C THR A 283 15.64 -20.28 -27.14
N LEU A 284 15.85 -20.84 -25.94
CA LEU A 284 14.84 -21.64 -25.23
C LEU A 284 13.72 -20.80 -24.63
N LEU A 285 13.94 -19.49 -24.45
CA LEU A 285 12.97 -18.55 -23.89
C LEU A 285 12.13 -17.83 -24.97
N PRO A 286 10.87 -17.47 -24.66
CA PRO A 286 10.08 -16.53 -25.46
C PRO A 286 10.78 -15.17 -25.60
N GLU A 287 10.56 -14.49 -26.73
CA GLU A 287 11.22 -13.22 -27.06
C GLU A 287 11.03 -12.13 -25.97
N ALA A 288 9.82 -12.03 -25.41
CA ALA A 288 9.49 -11.06 -24.37
C ALA A 288 10.26 -11.27 -23.04
N LEU A 289 10.82 -12.46 -22.81
CA LEU A 289 11.53 -12.83 -21.57
C LEU A 289 13.05 -12.84 -21.75
N ARG A 290 13.55 -12.58 -22.96
CA ARG A 290 15.00 -12.53 -23.23
C ARG A 290 15.65 -11.36 -22.49
N SER A 291 15.02 -10.19 -22.47
CA SER A 291 15.52 -9.03 -21.71
C SER A 291 15.61 -9.34 -20.21
N SER A 292 14.68 -10.12 -19.66
CA SER A 292 14.74 -10.53 -18.25
C SER A 292 15.88 -11.52 -17.97
N LEU A 293 16.27 -12.35 -18.94
CA LEU A 293 17.48 -13.16 -18.83
C LEU A 293 18.73 -12.28 -18.82
N ASP A 294 18.76 -11.25 -19.67
CA ASP A 294 19.88 -10.31 -19.77
C ASP A 294 20.07 -9.56 -18.44
N GLU A 295 18.99 -9.00 -17.88
CA GLU A 295 18.97 -8.38 -16.55
C GLU A 295 19.46 -9.35 -15.47
N MET A 296 19.05 -10.62 -15.52
CA MET A 296 19.44 -11.64 -14.53
C MET A 296 20.94 -11.96 -14.57
N VAL A 297 21.57 -11.89 -15.75
CA VAL A 297 23.01 -12.12 -15.96
C VAL A 297 23.81 -10.89 -15.56
N GLU A 298 23.32 -9.69 -15.90
CA GLU A 298 23.92 -8.40 -15.53
C GLU A 298 23.89 -8.15 -14.02
N GLU A 299 22.75 -8.39 -13.34
CA GLU A 299 22.60 -8.20 -11.88
C GLU A 299 23.57 -9.08 -11.08
N LYS A 300 23.96 -10.25 -11.62
CA LYS A 300 24.94 -11.14 -10.99
C LYS A 300 26.40 -10.77 -11.27
N GLY A 301 26.67 -9.77 -12.10
CA GLY A 301 28.02 -9.43 -12.53
C GLY A 301 28.71 -10.58 -13.29
N THR A 302 27.93 -11.43 -13.95
CA THR A 302 28.45 -12.62 -14.66
C THR A 302 29.17 -12.17 -15.93
N ILE A 303 30.41 -12.59 -16.13
CA ILE A 303 31.16 -12.29 -17.36
C ILE A 303 30.81 -13.35 -18.42
N ILE A 304 30.28 -12.93 -19.56
CA ILE A 304 30.12 -13.82 -20.71
C ILE A 304 31.49 -14.02 -21.35
N ILE A 305 32.01 -15.24 -21.27
CA ILE A 305 33.31 -15.62 -21.83
C ILE A 305 33.12 -16.28 -23.20
N ASN A 306 34.10 -16.05 -24.09
CA ASN A 306 34.18 -16.66 -25.42
C ASN A 306 34.96 -17.98 -25.37
#